data_AF-A0A2D9C5W2-F1
#
_entry.id   AF-A0A2D9C5W2-F1
#
_cell.length_a   1.000
_cell.length_b   1.000
_cell.length_c   1.000
_cell.angle_alpha   90.00
_cell.angle_beta   90.00
_cell.angle_gamma   90.00
#
_symmetry.space_group_name_H-M   'P 1'
#
loop_
_entity.id
_entity.type
_entity.pdbx_description
1 polymer ?
#
loop_
_entity_poly.entity_id
_entity_poly.type
_entity_poly.pdbx_seq_one_letter_code
_entity_poly.pdbx_strand_id
1 'polypeptide(L)'
;MQEAHTLSEDVVNNPKHYNTGNIECIEAIEESMSSVAFKGYLKGNCMKYLWRYDYKGKQVEDLNKATWYLNKLTVIVTEENT
;
A
#
# COMPACT_ATOMS: atom_id res chain seq x y z
N MET A 1 -7.48 -37.02 10.83
CA MET A 1 -7.57 -36.21 9.60
C MET A 1 -6.79 -34.95 9.89
N GLN A 2 -5.74 -34.67 9.12
CA GLN A 2 -4.77 -33.63 9.42
C GLN A 2 -5.25 -32.33 8.76
N GLU A 3 -5.54 -31.31 9.55
CA GLU A 3 -6.03 -30.02 9.07
C GLU A 3 -4.94 -29.28 8.30
N ALA A 4 -5.21 -28.98 7.04
CA ALA A 4 -4.33 -28.21 6.18
C ALA A 4 -4.42 -26.73 6.54
N HIS A 5 -3.39 -26.23 7.22
CA HIS A 5 -3.22 -24.80 7.50
C HIS A 5 -2.97 -24.05 6.18
N THR A 6 -4.02 -23.44 5.61
CA THR A 6 -3.89 -22.62 4.41
C THR A 6 -3.24 -21.30 4.82
N LEU A 7 -1.95 -21.12 4.53
CA LEU A 7 -1.28 -19.83 4.65
C LEU A 7 -1.96 -18.86 3.67
N SER A 8 -2.83 -18.00 4.20
CA SER A 8 -3.45 -16.92 3.42
C SER A 8 -2.33 -15.99 2.94
N GLU A 9 -2.10 -15.95 1.62
CA GLU A 9 -1.12 -15.05 1.02
C GLU A 9 -1.43 -13.59 1.40
N ASP A 10 -0.44 -12.87 1.92
CA ASP A 10 -0.58 -11.45 2.27
C ASP A 10 -0.51 -10.58 1.00
N VAL A 11 -1.65 -10.49 0.31
CA VAL A 11 -1.82 -9.69 -0.91
C VAL A 11 -1.80 -8.17 -0.67
N VAL A 12 -1.74 -7.74 0.60
CA VAL A 12 -1.74 -6.33 0.98
C VAL A 12 -0.31 -5.84 1.14
N ASN A 13 0.49 -6.53 1.95
CA ASN A 13 1.86 -6.13 2.22
C ASN A 13 2.86 -6.76 1.23
N ASN A 14 2.51 -7.88 0.57
CA ASN A 14 3.46 -8.63 -0.24
C ASN A 14 2.85 -9.25 -1.52
N PRO A 15 2.44 -8.44 -2.51
CA PRO A 15 1.80 -8.96 -3.73
C PRO A 15 2.83 -9.65 -4.65
N LYS A 16 2.65 -10.95 -4.94
CA LYS A 16 3.54 -11.78 -5.79
C LYS A 16 4.00 -11.17 -7.13
N HIS A 17 3.27 -10.20 -7.68
CA HIS A 17 3.52 -9.62 -8.99
C HIS A 17 4.51 -8.43 -8.99
N TYR A 18 5.00 -8.00 -7.82
CA TYR A 18 5.96 -6.89 -7.72
C TYR A 18 7.34 -7.29 -7.16
N ASN A 19 7.55 -8.57 -6.82
CA ASN A 19 8.69 -8.98 -5.98
C ASN A 19 9.84 -9.64 -6.75
N THR A 20 10.14 -9.21 -7.97
CA THR A 20 11.20 -9.82 -8.79
C THR A 20 12.61 -9.26 -8.50
N GLY A 21 12.86 -8.67 -7.33
CA GLY A 21 14.15 -8.03 -6.96
C GLY A 21 14.37 -7.86 -5.46
N ASN A 22 15.54 -7.30 -5.08
CA ASN A 22 15.95 -7.06 -3.68
C ASN A 22 15.44 -5.75 -3.07
N ILE A 23 14.73 -4.93 -3.86
CA ILE A 23 14.23 -3.61 -3.48
C ILE A 23 12.71 -3.65 -3.61
N GLU A 24 12.00 -3.15 -2.61
CA GLU A 24 10.54 -3.07 -2.66
C GLU A 24 10.11 -2.02 -3.69
N CYS A 25 9.05 -2.31 -4.45
CA CYS A 25 8.61 -1.40 -5.52
C CYS A 25 8.28 0.02 -5.01
N ILE A 26 7.75 0.13 -3.79
CA ILE A 26 7.47 1.44 -3.19
C ILE A 26 8.73 2.26 -2.91
N GLU A 27 9.84 1.62 -2.53
CA GLU A 27 11.12 2.28 -2.26
C GLU A 27 11.71 2.81 -3.56
N ALA A 28 11.67 2.01 -4.63
CA ALA A 28 12.10 2.46 -5.95
C ALA A 28 11.23 3.63 -6.47
N ILE A 29 9.92 3.63 -6.18
CA ILE A 29 9.02 4.73 -6.52
C ILE A 29 9.39 5.98 -5.71
N GLU A 30 9.60 5.87 -4.41
CA GLU A 30 10.00 6.96 -3.52
C GLU A 30 11.29 7.65 -4.01
N GLU A 31 12.34 6.87 -4.27
CA GLU A 31 13.62 7.36 -4.80
C GLU A 31 13.52 8.00 -6.20
N SER A 32 12.51 7.62 -6.99
CA SER A 32 12.33 8.12 -8.36
C SER A 32 11.69 9.51 -8.45
N MET A 33 11.26 10.10 -7.33
CA MET A 33 10.46 11.33 -7.36
C MET A 33 10.77 12.26 -6.19
N SER A 34 10.38 13.54 -6.34
CA SER A 34 10.49 14.50 -5.24
C SER A 34 9.54 14.12 -4.09
N SER A 35 9.85 14.55 -2.86
CA SER A 35 8.97 14.33 -1.70
C SER A 35 7.53 14.81 -1.97
N VAL A 36 7.36 15.96 -2.64
CA VAL A 36 6.03 16.50 -2.99
C VAL A 36 5.29 15.53 -3.93
N ALA A 37 5.98 14.99 -4.94
CA ALA A 37 5.40 14.03 -5.87
C ALA A 37 5.05 12.71 -5.15
N PHE A 38 5.91 12.22 -4.25
CA PHE A 38 5.66 10.99 -3.52
C PHE A 38 4.48 11.11 -2.56
N LYS A 39 4.39 12.20 -1.79
CA LYS A 39 3.20 12.50 -0.98
C LYS A 39 1.93 12.57 -1.83
N GLY A 40 2.03 13.14 -3.04
CA GLY A 40 0.95 13.15 -4.02
C GLY A 40 0.53 11.75 -4.48
N TYR A 41 1.51 10.87 -4.77
CA TYR A 41 1.29 9.47 -5.12
C TYR A 41 0.58 8.71 -3.98
N LEU A 42 1.04 8.85 -2.74
CA LEU A 42 0.42 8.20 -1.58
C LEU A 42 -1.02 8.68 -1.36
N LYS A 43 -1.24 10.00 -1.42
CA LYS A 43 -2.58 10.61 -1.31
C LYS A 43 -3.53 10.08 -2.40
N GLY A 44 -3.07 10.06 -3.64
CA GLY A 44 -3.86 9.57 -4.78
C GLY A 44 -4.24 8.09 -4.64
N ASN A 45 -3.31 7.24 -4.19
CA ASN A 45 -3.59 5.83 -3.96
C ASN A 45 -4.55 5.61 -2.79
N CYS A 46 -4.40 6.32 -1.68
CA CYS A 46 -5.36 6.28 -0.58
C CYS A 46 -6.78 6.61 -1.08
N MET A 47 -6.93 7.73 -1.82
CA MET A 47 -8.21 8.13 -2.40
C MET A 47 -8.76 7.10 -3.39
N LYS A 48 -7.91 6.49 -4.23
CA LYS A 48 -8.30 5.43 -5.18
C LYS A 48 -8.95 4.25 -4.47
N TYR A 49 -8.41 3.82 -3.32
CA TYR A 49 -8.96 2.69 -2.58
C TYR A 49 -10.24 3.07 -1.81
N LEU A 50 -10.30 4.28 -1.24
CA LEU A 50 -11.54 4.84 -0.67
C LEU A 50 -12.63 5.06 -1.72
N TRP A 51 -12.28 5.25 -2.98
CA TRP A 51 -13.25 5.31 -4.07
C TRP A 51 -13.75 3.91 -4.45
N ARG A 52 -12.88 2.89 -4.44
CA ARG A 52 -13.20 1.55 -4.94
C ARG A 52 -14.00 0.66 -3.99
N TYR A 53 -13.86 0.87 -2.68
CA TYR A 53 -14.29 -0.12 -1.69
C TYR A 53 -15.81 -0.39 -1.72
N ASP A 54 -16.63 0.56 -2.20
CA ASP A 54 -18.09 0.46 -2.21
C ASP A 54 -18.64 -0.32 -3.43
N TYR A 55 -17.93 -0.38 -4.57
CA TYR A 55 -18.44 -1.04 -5.80
C TYR A 55 -17.59 -2.19 -6.35
N LYS A 56 -16.36 -2.41 -5.89
CA LYS A 56 -15.47 -3.49 -6.43
C LYS A 56 -15.59 -4.84 -5.73
N GLY A 57 -16.42 -4.96 -4.69
CA GLY A 57 -16.69 -6.23 -4.00
C GLY A 57 -15.55 -6.75 -3.11
N LYS A 58 -14.50 -5.95 -2.87
CA LYS A 58 -13.36 -6.28 -2.00
C LYS A 58 -13.14 -5.21 -0.92
N GLN A 59 -14.23 -4.86 -0.25
CA GLN A 59 -14.31 -3.64 0.56
C GLN A 59 -13.22 -3.57 1.64
N VAL A 60 -13.04 -4.65 2.42
CA VAL A 60 -12.05 -4.71 3.49
C VAL A 60 -10.61 -4.65 2.96
N GLU A 61 -10.32 -5.35 1.84
CA GLU A 61 -8.98 -5.31 1.21
C GLU A 61 -8.65 -3.88 0.73
N ASP A 62 -9.62 -3.19 0.12
CA ASP A 62 -9.44 -1.81 -0.33
C ASP A 62 -9.27 -0.85 0.87
N LEU A 63 -10.06 -0.99 1.94
CA LEU A 63 -9.90 -0.18 3.17
C LEU A 63 -8.54 -0.40 3.85
N ASN A 64 -8.04 -1.64 3.87
CA ASN A 64 -6.70 -1.94 4.39
C ASN A 64 -5.61 -1.29 3.54
N LYS A 65 -5.75 -1.32 2.20
CA LYS A 65 -4.83 -0.63 1.29
C LYS A 65 -4.88 0.89 1.49
N ALA A 66 -6.07 1.48 1.63
CA ALA A 66 -6.20 2.91 1.92
C ALA A 66 -5.45 3.30 3.20
N THR A 67 -5.65 2.51 4.28
CA THR A 67 -4.95 2.69 5.56
C THR A 67 -3.44 2.61 5.40
N TRP A 68 -2.92 1.65 4.64
CA TRP A 68 -1.49 1.50 4.39
C TRP A 68 -0.88 2.76 3.76
N TYR A 69 -1.51 3.30 2.70
CA TYR A 69 -1.04 4.52 2.04
C TYR A 69 -1.14 5.75 2.94
N LEU A 70 -2.20 5.86 3.75
CA LEU A 70 -2.36 6.95 4.71
C LEU A 70 -1.30 6.91 5.81
N ASN A 71 -1.00 5.73 6.34
CA ASN A 71 0.03 5.58 7.38
C ASN A 71 1.42 5.97 6.85
N LYS A 72 1.78 5.49 5.65
CA LYS A 72 3.04 5.91 5.00
C LYS A 72 3.11 7.43 4.80
N LEU A 73 2.03 8.05 4.30
CA LEU A 73 1.97 9.51 4.14
C LEU A 73 2.14 10.25 5.47
N THR A 74 1.51 9.73 6.54
CA THR A 74 1.58 10.32 7.89
C THR A 74 3.01 10.30 8.43
N VAL A 75 3.74 9.20 8.25
CA VAL A 75 5.14 9.07 8.66
C VAL A 75 6.00 10.16 7.99
N ILE A 76 5.95 10.25 6.66
CA ILE A 76 6.76 11.21 5.89
C ILE A 76 6.44 12.66 6.29
N VAL A 77 5.15 12.99 6.41
CA VAL A 77 4.75 14.35 6.82
C VAL A 77 5.20 14.64 8.25
N THR A 78 5.18 13.67 9.15
CA THR A 78 5.65 13.86 10.53
C THR A 78 7.15 14.14 10.56
N GLU A 79 7.94 13.36 9.82
CA GLU A 79 9.39 13.52 9.72
C GLU A 79 9.77 14.90 9.15
N GLU A 80 9.06 15.39 8.13
CA GLU A 80 9.33 16.70 7.52
C GLU A 80 8.93 17.91 8.38
N ASN A 81 8.05 17.71 9.37
CA ASN A 81 7.57 18.77 10.26
C ASN A 81 8.19 18.70 11.66
N THR A 82 9.16 17.81 11.87
CA THR A 82 9.96 17.70 13.10
C THR A 82 11.27 18.46 12.93
#